data_AF-A0A534WMV6-F1
#
_entry.id   AF-A0A534WMV6-F1
#
_cell.length_a   1.000
_cell.length_b   1.000
_cell.length_c   1.000
_cell.angle_alpha   90.00
_cell.angle_beta   90.00
_cell.angle_gamma   90.00
#
_symmetry.space_group_name_H-M   'P 1'
#
loop_
_entity.id
_entity.type
_entity.pdbx_description
1 polymer ?
#
loop_
_entity_poly.entity_id
_entity_poly.type
_entity_poly.pdbx_seq_one_letter_code
_entity_poly.pdbx_strand_id
1 'polypeptide(L)' 'LPIVTIVFNNGGIYRGDDVNRSGGADPAPTALMKQARYEMLIEAFGGVGYSAADPQELAKSLTDALASGKPS' A
#
# COMPACT_ATOMS: atom_id res chain seq x y z
N LEU A 1 18.13 -8.13 0.85
CA LEU A 1 18.61 -6.83 0.32
C LEU A 1 17.94 -5.72 1.13
N PRO A 2 18.62 -4.62 1.45
CA PRO A 2 18.02 -3.49 2.16
C PRO A 2 17.18 -2.62 1.21
N ILE A 3 16.08 -3.19 0.72
CA ILE A 3 15.14 -2.50 -0.19
C ILE A 3 13.91 -2.13 0.63
N VAL A 4 13.57 -0.84 0.62
CA VAL A 4 12.33 -0.32 1.19
C VAL A 4 11.38 -0.01 0.04
N THR A 5 10.19 -0.61 0.05
CA THR A 5 9.16 -0.45 -0.99
C THR A 5 8.04 0.44 -0.49
N ILE A 6 7.82 1.59 -1.13
CA ILE A 6 6.71 2.50 -0.79
C ILE A 6 5.57 2.29 -1.79
N VAL A 7 4.41 1.84 -1.30
CA VAL A 7 3.20 1.68 -2.10
C VAL A 7 2.24 2.83 -1.82
N PHE A 8 2.05 3.72 -2.80
CA PHE A 8 0.98 4.72 -2.74
C PHE A 8 -0.36 4.05 -3.10
N ASN A 9 -1.03 3.52 -2.08
CA ASN A 9 -2.30 2.82 -2.25
C ASN A 9 -3.47 3.81 -2.40
N ASN A 10 -3.70 4.29 -3.62
CA ASN A 10 -4.88 5.08 -3.99
C ASN A 10 -6.10 4.22 -4.32
N GLY A 11 -6.00 2.88 -4.23
CA GLY A 11 -7.08 1.94 -4.52
C GLY A 11 -7.38 1.69 -6.00
N GLY A 12 -6.52 2.07 -6.94
CA GLY A 12 -6.78 1.81 -8.35
C GLY A 12 -5.76 2.35 -9.35
N ILE A 13 -5.96 2.02 -10.62
CA ILE A 13 -5.14 2.55 -11.72
C ILE A 13 -5.51 4.02 -11.91
N TYR A 14 -4.54 4.92 -11.74
CA TYR A 14 -4.69 6.39 -11.68
C TYR A 14 -5.49 6.91 -10.47
N ARG A 15 -6.64 6.31 -10.15
CA ARG A 15 -7.56 6.70 -9.07
C ARG A 15 -8.33 5.48 -8.55
N GLY A 16 -8.84 5.55 -7.31
CA GLY A 16 -9.62 4.46 -6.66
C GLY A 16 -11.08 4.80 -6.40
N ASP A 17 -11.64 5.74 -7.18
CA ASP A 17 -13.02 6.24 -7.06
C ASP A 17 -13.84 6.07 -8.36
N ASP A 18 -13.34 5.31 -9.35
CA ASP A 18 -14.13 5.00 -10.55
C ASP A 18 -15.29 4.05 -10.20
N VAL A 19 -16.37 4.16 -10.97
CA VAL A 19 -17.62 3.45 -10.74
C VAL A 19 -18.00 2.62 -11.96
N ASN A 20 -18.60 1.45 -11.72
CA ASN A 20 -19.10 0.61 -12.80
C ASN A 20 -20.35 1.22 -13.44
N ARG A 21 -20.19 1.81 -14.62
CA ARG A 21 -21.27 2.51 -15.35
C ARG A 21 -22.31 1.57 -15.98
N SER A 22 -22.04 0.26 -16.02
CA SER A 22 -23.03 -0.74 -16.48
C SER A 22 -24.10 -1.06 -15.43
N GLY A 23 -23.89 -0.64 -14.17
CA GLY A 23 -24.83 -0.88 -13.07
C GLY A 23 -24.75 -2.25 -12.41
N GLY A 24 -23.80 -3.10 -12.82
CA GLY A 24 -23.52 -4.39 -12.17
C GLY A 24 -22.81 -4.25 -10.81
N ALA A 25 -22.72 -5.36 -10.07
CA ALA A 25 -22.06 -5.41 -8.76
C ALA A 25 -20.52 -5.46 -8.84
N ASP A 26 -19.97 -5.73 -10.03
CA ASP A 26 -18.53 -5.79 -10.24
C ASP A 26 -17.87 -4.41 -10.06
N PRO A 27 -16.61 -4.37 -9.60
CA PRO A 27 -15.85 -3.13 -9.52
C PRO A 27 -15.63 -2.50 -10.91
N ALA A 28 -15.33 -1.20 -10.92
CA ALA A 28 -14.93 -0.52 -12.15
C ALA A 28 -13.62 -1.09 -12.71
N PRO A 29 -13.35 -1.01 -14.03
CA PRO A 29 -12.17 -1.62 -14.64
C PRO A 29 -10.81 -1.18 -14.07
N THR A 30 -10.75 0.02 -13.46
CA THR A 30 -9.53 0.55 -12.84
C THR A 30 -9.53 0.46 -11.33
N ALA A 31 -10.61 -0.01 -10.70
CA ALA A 31 -10.71 -0.14 -9.25
C ALA A 31 -9.97 -1.39 -8.77
N LEU A 32 -9.18 -1.23 -7.71
CA LEU A 32 -8.56 -2.29 -6.95
C LEU A 32 -9.19 -2.35 -5.55
N MET A 33 -8.73 -3.29 -4.71
CA MET A 33 -9.18 -3.37 -3.32
C MET A 33 -8.69 -2.15 -2.53
N LYS A 34 -9.60 -1.21 -2.26
CA LYS A 34 -9.30 0.11 -1.67
C LYS A 34 -8.56 0.04 -0.32
N GLN A 35 -8.87 -0.97 0.50
CA GLN A 35 -8.25 -1.15 1.82
C GLN A 35 -7.21 -2.28 1.84
N ALA A 36 -6.63 -2.62 0.69
CA ALA A 36 -5.56 -3.61 0.64
C ALA A 36 -4.39 -3.18 1.55
N ARG A 37 -3.99 -4.07 2.46
CA ARG A 37 -2.87 -3.89 3.39
C ARG A 37 -1.61 -4.52 2.79
N TYR A 38 -1.03 -3.85 1.79
CA TYR A 38 0.13 -4.37 1.04
C TYR A 38 1.34 -4.67 1.92
N GLU A 39 1.52 -3.89 2.97
CA GLU A 39 2.60 -4.07 3.93
C GLU A 39 2.52 -5.41 4.66
N MET A 40 1.33 -6.02 4.78
CA MET A 40 1.20 -7.35 5.39
C MET A 40 1.87 -8.45 4.55
N LEU A 41 2.11 -8.22 3.26
CA LEU A 41 2.79 -9.19 2.40
C LEU A 41 4.20 -9.50 2.91
N ILE A 42 4.91 -8.51 3.48
CA ILE A 42 6.29 -8.69 3.91
C ILE A 42 6.40 -9.54 5.19
N GLU A 43 5.33 -9.64 5.97
CA GLU A 43 5.28 -10.47 7.18
C GLU A 43 5.44 -11.96 6.84
N ALA A 44 4.89 -12.40 5.71
CA ALA A 44 5.04 -13.77 5.21
C ALA A 44 6.51 -14.14 4.93
N PHE A 45 7.38 -13.14 4.76
CA PHE A 45 8.81 -13.29 4.49
C PHE A 45 9.68 -12.83 5.67
N GLY A 46 9.08 -12.58 6.84
CA GLY A 46 9.80 -12.17 8.06
C GLY A 46 10.35 -10.74 8.05
N GLY A 47 9.87 -9.88 7.14
CA GLY A 47 10.14 -8.45 7.20
C GLY A 47 9.12 -7.71 8.07
N VAL A 48 9.21 -6.38 8.08
CA VAL A 48 8.34 -5.50 8.87
C VAL A 48 7.49 -4.66 7.94
N GLY A 49 6.17 -4.76 8.08
CA GLY A 49 5.21 -3.93 7.34
C GLY A 49 4.87 -2.64 8.09
N TYR A 50 4.68 -1.55 7.36
CA TYR A 50 4.26 -0.25 7.89
C TYR A 50 3.04 0.27 7.13
N SER A 51 2.07 0.83 7.86
CA SER A 51 0.95 1.59 7.30
C SER A 51 1.05 3.03 7.77
N ALA A 52 0.85 3.98 6.84
CA ALA A 52 0.85 5.41 7.13
C ALA A 52 -0.34 6.08 6.45
N ALA A 53 -1.06 6.91 7.20
CA ALA A 53 -2.21 7.68 6.73
C ALA A 53 -1.87 9.17 6.49
N ASP A 54 -0.72 9.63 6.99
CA ASP A 54 -0.29 11.02 6.86
C ASP A 54 1.25 11.16 6.66
N PRO A 55 1.75 12.37 6.33
CA PRO A 55 3.18 12.59 6.09
C PRO A 55 4.07 12.35 7.31
N GLN A 56 3.57 12.56 8.54
CA GLN A 56 4.34 12.37 9.76
C GLN A 56 4.55 10.87 10.03
N GLU A 57 3.50 10.07 9.89
CA GLU A 57 3.57 8.61 9.97
C GLU A 57 4.47 8.03 8.89
N LEU A 58 4.41 8.56 7.66
CA LEU A 58 5.29 8.15 6.56
C LEU A 58 6.75 8.45 6.88
N ALA A 59 7.06 9.67 7.34
CA ALA A 59 8.43 10.07 7.68
C ALA A 59 9.02 9.19 8.79
N LYS A 60 8.22 8.90 9.83
CA LYS A 60 8.63 8.00 10.91
C LYS A 60 8.88 6.58 10.39
N SER A 61 7.92 6.01 9.66
CA SER A 61 8.00 4.63 9.16
C SER A 61 9.17 4.43 8.20
N LEU A 62 9.41 5.40 7.31
CA LEU A 62 10.55 5.37 6.40
C LEU A 62 11.88 5.44 7.14
N THR A 63 11.98 6.29 8.17
CA THR A 63 13.20 6.39 9.00
C THR A 63 13.48 5.07 9.71
N ASP A 64 12.46 4.46 10.32
CA ASP A 64 12.55 3.18 11.02
C ASP A 64 12.95 2.05 10.05
N ALA A 65 12.34 1.99 8.86
CA ALA A 65 12.62 0.98 7.84
C ALA A 65 14.07 1.09 7.32
N LEU A 66 14.54 2.29 6.99
CA LEU A 66 15.90 2.53 6.51
C LEU A 66 16.94 2.18 7.59
N ALA A 67 16.69 2.54 8.85
CA ALA A 67 17.58 2.23 9.97
C ALA A 67 17.67 0.71 10.23
N SER A 68 16.62 -0.06 9.90
CA SER A 68 16.59 -1.51 10.12
C SER A 68 17.57 -2.29 9.24
N GLY A 69 17.93 -1.77 8.07
CA GLY A 69 18.73 -2.47 7.06
C GLY A 69 18.06 -3.74 6.49
N LYS A 70 16.76 -3.95 6.75
CA LYS A 70 15.98 -5.11 6.30
C LYS A 70 15.02 -4.72 5.17
N PRO A 71 14.49 -5.71 4.42
CA PRO A 71 13.35 -5.47 3.54
C PRO A 71 12.14 -4.93 4.32
N SER A 72 11.48 -3.93 3.75
CA SER A 72 10.23 -3.34 4.27
C SER A 72 9.33 -2.91 3.11
#